data_AF-W4VBS4-F1
#
_entry.id   AF-W4VBS4-F1
#
_cell.length_a   1.000
_cell.length_b   1.000
_cell.length_c   1.000
_cell.angle_alpha   90.00
_cell.angle_beta   90.00
_cell.angle_gamma   90.00
#
_symmetry.space_group_name_H-M   'P 1'
#
loop_
_entity.id
_entity.type
_entity.pdbx_description
1 polymer ?
#
loop_
_entity_poly.entity_id
_entity_poly.type
_entity_poly.pdbx_seq_one_letter_code
_entity_poly.pdbx_strand_id
1 'polypeptide(L)'
;MSKDKMLIAVKDNEKVILKIDSKKAIINGEDVELSDIVRIIDDESYIPVDFATQKFGEKVIWDKNGNIIMVSPDFESNVIVNGHGNIIIAKAKGVILDILEPISSDTAYDLLRAADTLLENNNIPEAIEKYKSVLENISKEGNPNYYAHASKGMGDAYSILAQIKDTKANIEKAISSYENAISIYLPKTILSTIITP
;
A
#
# COMPACT_ATOMS: atom_id res chain seq x y z
N MET A 1 -17.29 -15.05 25.14
CA MET A 1 -17.41 -16.02 24.03
C MET A 1 -17.85 -15.24 22.81
N SER A 2 -16.90 -14.84 21.94
CA SER A 2 -17.25 -14.06 20.75
C SER A 2 -17.94 -14.99 19.75
N LYS A 3 -19.11 -14.58 19.26
CA LYS A 3 -19.83 -15.29 18.18
C LYS A 3 -18.87 -15.58 17.05
N ASP A 4 -18.92 -16.79 16.49
CA ASP A 4 -18.18 -17.18 15.29
C ASP A 4 -18.49 -16.15 14.19
N LYS A 5 -17.56 -15.21 13.96
CA LYS A 5 -17.68 -14.24 12.88
C LYS A 5 -17.38 -14.99 11.59
N MET A 6 -18.29 -14.88 10.63
CA MET A 6 -18.20 -15.55 9.34
C MET A 6 -18.54 -14.57 8.23
N LEU A 7 -17.80 -14.63 7.13
CA LEU A 7 -18.16 -13.96 5.88
C LEU A 7 -18.84 -14.98 4.97
N ILE A 8 -20.04 -14.65 4.49
CA ILE A 8 -20.80 -15.52 3.59
C ILE A 8 -20.83 -14.86 2.23
N ALA A 9 -20.29 -15.56 1.23
CA ALA A 9 -20.40 -15.18 -0.16
C ALA A 9 -21.23 -16.23 -0.90
N VAL A 10 -22.08 -15.76 -1.81
CA VAL A 10 -22.88 -16.62 -2.68
C VAL A 10 -22.64 -16.17 -4.11
N LYS A 11 -22.20 -17.10 -4.96
CA LYS A 11 -22.09 -16.92 -6.40
C LYS A 11 -22.85 -18.04 -7.07
N ASP A 12 -23.80 -17.68 -7.94
CA ASP A 12 -24.76 -18.61 -8.53
C ASP A 12 -25.45 -19.48 -7.46
N ASN A 13 -25.14 -20.78 -7.42
CA ASN A 13 -25.63 -21.73 -6.41
C ASN A 13 -24.54 -22.20 -5.43
N GLU A 14 -23.30 -21.69 -5.55
CA GLU A 14 -22.20 -22.05 -4.65
C GLU A 14 -22.22 -21.12 -3.43
N LYS A 15 -22.34 -21.73 -2.24
CA LYS A 15 -22.26 -21.02 -0.96
C LYS A 15 -20.87 -21.21 -0.37
N VAL A 16 -20.20 -20.09 -0.13
CA VAL A 16 -18.89 -20.01 0.50
C VAL A 16 -19.06 -19.37 1.88
N ILE A 17 -18.56 -20.04 2.91
CA ILE A 17 -18.50 -19.52 4.28
C ILE A 17 -17.04 -19.43 4.70
N LEU A 18 -16.54 -18.22 4.87
CA LEU A 18 -15.18 -17.95 5.34
C LEU A 18 -15.20 -17.68 6.84
N LYS A 19 -14.41 -18.42 7.62
CA LYS A 19 -14.27 -18.20 9.06
C LYS A 19 -13.27 -17.08 9.31
N ILE A 20 -13.70 -16.02 9.98
CA ILE A 20 -12.82 -14.89 10.33
C ILE A 20 -11.76 -15.36 11.34
N ASP A 21 -10.56 -14.78 11.25
CA ASP A 21 -9.37 -15.12 12.04
C ASP A 21 -8.93 -16.59 11.89
N SER A 22 -9.26 -17.20 10.76
CA SER A 22 -8.95 -18.60 10.45
C SER A 22 -8.57 -18.78 8.98
N LYS A 23 -7.75 -19.81 8.70
CA LYS A 23 -7.46 -20.31 7.34
C LYS A 23 -8.49 -21.32 6.84
N LYS A 24 -9.73 -21.26 7.33
CA LYS A 24 -10.74 -22.29 7.06
C LYS A 24 -11.94 -21.68 6.36
N ALA A 25 -12.37 -22.34 5.29
CA ALA A 25 -13.60 -22.08 4.58
C ALA A 25 -14.49 -23.32 4.58
N ILE A 26 -15.80 -23.12 4.42
CA ILE A 26 -16.76 -24.18 4.10
C ILE A 26 -17.34 -23.86 2.74
N ILE A 27 -17.20 -24.78 1.78
CA ILE A 27 -17.62 -24.60 0.40
C ILE A 27 -18.53 -25.76 0.04
N ASN A 28 -19.79 -25.49 -0.26
CA ASN A 28 -20.81 -26.51 -0.53
C ASN A 28 -20.89 -27.61 0.57
N GLY A 29 -20.54 -27.27 1.81
CA GLY A 29 -20.55 -28.17 2.96
C GLY A 29 -19.22 -28.85 3.27
N GLU A 30 -18.19 -28.69 2.43
CA GLU A 30 -16.85 -29.26 2.65
C GLU A 30 -15.90 -28.24 3.27
N ASP A 31 -15.10 -28.68 4.25
CA ASP A 31 -14.04 -27.86 4.83
C ASP A 31 -12.86 -27.75 3.85
N VAL A 32 -12.44 -26.51 3.56
CA VAL A 32 -11.32 -26.17 2.68
C VAL A 32 -10.32 -25.31 3.45
N GLU A 33 -9.04 -25.63 3.35
CA GLU A 33 -7.96 -24.83 3.89
C GLU A 33 -7.54 -23.74 2.91
N LEU A 34 -7.39 -22.52 3.42
CA LEU A 34 -6.99 -21.34 2.67
C LEU A 34 -5.48 -21.13 2.77
N SER A 35 -4.89 -20.50 1.77
CA SER A 35 -3.47 -20.13 1.76
C SER A 35 -3.12 -19.15 2.90
N ASP A 36 -4.03 -18.24 3.23
CA ASP A 36 -3.88 -17.28 4.33
C ASP A 36 -5.17 -17.06 5.14
N ILE A 37 -5.02 -16.35 6.27
CA ILE A 37 -6.06 -16.06 7.25
C ILE A 37 -7.02 -15.00 6.69
N VAL A 38 -8.32 -15.25 6.83
CA VAL A 38 -9.37 -14.26 6.55
C VAL A 38 -9.50 -13.29 7.72
N ARG A 39 -9.47 -11.99 7.47
CA ARG A 39 -9.50 -10.95 8.52
C ARG A 39 -10.55 -9.89 8.23
N ILE A 40 -10.97 -9.20 9.29
CA ILE A 40 -11.70 -7.93 9.18
C ILE A 40 -10.81 -6.85 9.78
N ILE A 41 -10.46 -5.85 8.98
CA ILE A 41 -9.65 -4.68 9.38
C ILE A 41 -10.45 -3.46 8.94
N ASP A 42 -10.72 -2.52 9.86
CA ASP A 42 -11.47 -1.30 9.60
C ASP A 42 -12.79 -1.52 8.83
N ASP A 43 -13.59 -2.50 9.30
CA ASP A 43 -14.86 -2.95 8.70
C ASP A 43 -14.77 -3.54 7.28
N GLU A 44 -13.57 -3.60 6.70
CA GLU A 44 -13.31 -4.27 5.43
C GLU A 44 -12.86 -5.70 5.64
N SER A 45 -13.30 -6.58 4.73
CA SER A 45 -12.98 -8.01 4.80
C SER A 45 -11.85 -8.36 3.83
N TYR A 46 -10.80 -8.95 4.37
CA TYR A 46 -9.60 -9.34 3.64
C TYR A 46 -9.57 -10.85 3.49
N ILE A 47 -9.52 -11.31 2.24
CA ILE A 47 -9.48 -12.73 1.88
C ILE A 47 -8.25 -13.00 1.00
N PRO A 48 -7.72 -14.24 1.00
CA PRO A 48 -6.61 -14.58 0.11
C PRO A 48 -6.95 -14.38 -1.36
N VAL A 49 -6.04 -13.75 -2.11
CA VAL A 49 -6.26 -13.40 -3.51
C VAL A 49 -6.34 -14.62 -4.44
N ASP A 50 -5.60 -15.68 -4.13
CA ASP A 50 -5.67 -16.96 -4.83
C ASP A 50 -7.02 -17.64 -4.63
N PHE A 51 -7.58 -17.57 -3.44
CA PHE A 51 -8.95 -18.02 -3.17
C PHE A 51 -9.95 -17.20 -3.98
N ALA A 52 -9.83 -15.87 -3.96
CA ALA A 52 -10.73 -14.99 -4.68
C ALA A 52 -10.68 -15.23 -6.20
N THR A 53 -9.48 -15.35 -6.77
CA THR A 53 -9.27 -15.64 -8.19
C THR A 53 -9.85 -17.00 -8.59
N GLN A 54 -9.58 -18.06 -7.82
CA GLN A 54 -10.09 -19.41 -8.14
C GLN A 54 -11.61 -19.52 -8.05
N LYS A 55 -12.23 -18.83 -7.08
CA LYS A 55 -13.68 -18.96 -6.82
C LYS A 55 -14.53 -17.95 -7.55
N PHE A 56 -14.02 -16.74 -7.75
CA PHE A 56 -14.82 -15.65 -8.30
C PHE A 56 -14.32 -15.18 -9.67
N GLY A 57 -13.04 -15.40 -10.01
CA GLY A 57 -12.46 -15.02 -11.30
C GLY A 57 -12.82 -16.01 -12.41
N GLU A 58 -13.82 -15.68 -13.22
CA GLU A 58 -14.20 -16.51 -14.38
C GLU A 58 -13.16 -16.49 -15.50
N LYS A 59 -12.41 -15.39 -15.62
CA LYS A 59 -11.19 -15.31 -16.43
C LYS A 59 -10.18 -14.43 -15.71
N VAL A 60 -9.01 -15.00 -15.41
CA VAL A 60 -7.93 -14.33 -14.68
C VAL A 60 -6.73 -14.20 -15.61
N ILE A 61 -6.28 -12.95 -15.81
CA ILE A 61 -5.09 -12.63 -16.59
C ILE A 61 -4.03 -12.12 -15.63
N TRP A 62 -2.86 -12.77 -15.67
CA TRP A 62 -1.65 -12.31 -15.00
C TRP A 62 -0.77 -11.63 -16.02
N ASP A 63 -0.35 -10.41 -15.75
CA ASP A 63 0.65 -9.75 -16.60
C ASP A 63 2.06 -9.91 -16.02
N LYS A 64 3.06 -9.52 -16.83
CA LYS A 64 4.48 -9.58 -16.45
C LYS A 64 4.86 -8.65 -15.29
N ASN A 65 3.99 -7.73 -14.92
CA ASN A 65 4.18 -6.72 -13.88
C ASN A 65 3.47 -7.12 -12.57
N GLY A 66 2.93 -8.34 -12.49
CA GLY A 66 2.23 -8.83 -11.30
C GLY A 66 0.82 -8.29 -11.12
N ASN A 67 0.24 -7.65 -12.15
CA ASN A 67 -1.16 -7.22 -12.13
C ASN A 67 -2.08 -8.44 -12.31
N ILE A 68 -3.21 -8.44 -11.59
CA ILE A 68 -4.26 -9.46 -11.65
C ILE A 68 -5.51 -8.83 -12.25
N ILE A 69 -5.92 -9.31 -13.42
CA ILE A 69 -7.11 -8.82 -14.10
C ILE A 69 -8.15 -9.93 -14.09
N MET A 70 -9.23 -9.74 -13.33
CA MET A 70 -10.40 -10.59 -13.29
C MET A 70 -11.47 -10.02 -14.22
N VAL A 71 -11.87 -10.77 -15.24
CA VAL A 71 -12.91 -10.35 -16.18
C VAL A 71 -14.07 -11.34 -16.21
N SER A 72 -15.28 -10.83 -16.46
CA SER A 72 -16.42 -11.71 -16.77
C SER A 72 -16.23 -12.41 -18.12
N PRO A 73 -16.82 -13.59 -18.36
CA PRO A 73 -16.62 -14.36 -19.59
C PRO A 73 -17.04 -13.60 -20.86
N ASP A 74 -18.06 -12.77 -20.71
CA ASP A 74 -18.64 -11.90 -21.73
C ASP A 74 -17.90 -10.56 -21.88
N PHE A 75 -16.78 -10.36 -21.19
CA PHE A 75 -15.94 -9.18 -21.35
C PHE A 75 -15.03 -9.32 -22.58
N GLU A 76 -15.36 -8.57 -23.63
CA GLU A 76 -14.67 -8.63 -24.93
C GLU A 76 -13.63 -7.52 -25.15
N SER A 77 -13.45 -6.60 -24.20
CA SER A 77 -12.53 -5.47 -24.34
C SER A 77 -11.11 -5.80 -23.86
N ASN A 78 -10.11 -5.07 -24.38
CA ASN A 78 -8.75 -5.13 -23.84
C ASN A 78 -8.64 -4.24 -22.59
N VAL A 79 -8.08 -4.79 -21.52
CA VAL A 79 -7.69 -4.01 -20.34
C VAL A 79 -6.21 -3.68 -20.45
N ILE A 80 -5.88 -2.39 -20.48
CA ILE A 80 -4.48 -1.92 -20.39
C ILE A 80 -4.28 -1.41 -18.96
N VAL A 81 -3.28 -1.98 -18.29
CA VAL A 81 -2.93 -1.64 -16.91
C VAL A 81 -1.56 -1.00 -16.91
N ASN A 82 -1.47 0.20 -16.34
CA ASN A 82 -0.20 0.84 -16.07
C ASN A 82 0.12 0.64 -14.58
N GLY A 83 1.39 0.33 -14.28
CA GLY A 83 1.83 0.04 -12.91
C GLY A 83 2.00 -1.45 -12.63
N HIS A 84 2.25 -1.79 -11.37
CA HIS A 84 2.57 -3.12 -10.89
C HIS A 84 1.60 -3.51 -9.76
N GLY A 85 1.28 -4.80 -9.65
CA GLY A 85 0.48 -5.34 -8.53
C GLY A 85 -1.01 -4.97 -8.52
N ASN A 86 -1.55 -4.25 -9.51
CA ASN A 86 -2.96 -3.84 -9.53
C ASN A 86 -3.91 -5.03 -9.57
N ILE A 87 -5.02 -4.96 -8.83
CA ILE A 87 -6.15 -5.88 -8.99
C ILE A 87 -7.28 -5.14 -9.72
N ILE A 88 -7.67 -5.64 -10.89
CA ILE A 88 -8.75 -5.09 -11.71
C ILE A 88 -9.88 -6.09 -11.83
N ILE A 89 -11.11 -5.65 -11.54
CA ILE A 89 -12.32 -6.44 -11.76
C ILE A 89 -13.17 -5.74 -12.82
N ALA A 90 -13.28 -6.34 -14.01
CA ALA A 90 -14.04 -5.80 -15.14
C ALA A 90 -15.26 -6.68 -15.47
N LYS A 91 -16.44 -6.09 -15.54
CA LYS A 91 -17.68 -6.76 -16.00
C LYS A 91 -18.13 -6.25 -17.37
N ALA A 92 -18.78 -7.10 -18.15
CA ALA A 92 -19.20 -6.84 -19.54
C ALA A 92 -20.07 -5.59 -19.80
N LYS A 93 -20.60 -4.94 -18.75
CA LYS A 93 -21.30 -3.65 -18.86
C LYS A 93 -20.40 -2.42 -18.68
N GLY A 94 -19.07 -2.59 -18.72
CA GLY A 94 -18.11 -1.49 -18.64
C GLY A 94 -17.90 -0.93 -17.22
N VAL A 95 -18.30 -1.68 -16.19
CA VAL A 95 -18.04 -1.30 -14.79
C VAL A 95 -16.67 -1.85 -14.41
N ILE A 96 -15.69 -0.97 -14.26
CA ILE A 96 -14.49 -1.22 -13.45
C ILE A 96 -14.99 -1.14 -12.01
N LEU A 97 -15.11 -2.29 -11.35
CA LEU A 97 -15.74 -2.35 -10.03
C LEU A 97 -14.84 -1.77 -8.94
N ASP A 98 -13.53 -1.80 -9.15
CA ASP A 98 -12.56 -1.09 -8.34
C ASP A 98 -11.15 -1.26 -8.94
N ILE A 99 -10.27 -0.29 -8.73
CA ILE A 99 -8.81 -0.51 -8.83
C ILE A 99 -8.37 -0.62 -7.38
N LEU A 100 -8.36 -1.84 -6.87
CA LEU A 100 -7.77 -2.09 -5.56
C LEU A 100 -6.26 -2.16 -5.79
N GLU A 101 -5.55 -1.10 -5.42
CA GLU A 101 -4.16 -1.29 -5.03
C GLU A 101 -4.19 -2.29 -3.87
N PRO A 102 -3.62 -3.50 -4.02
CA PRO A 102 -3.52 -4.40 -2.89
C PRO A 102 -2.83 -3.64 -1.77
N ILE A 103 -3.40 -3.68 -0.57
CA ILE A 103 -2.70 -3.15 0.60
C ILE A 103 -1.45 -4.01 0.79
N SER A 104 -0.33 -3.51 0.30
CA SER A 104 1.00 -3.87 0.74
C SER A 104 1.85 -2.62 0.78
N SER A 105 2.78 -2.64 1.71
CA SER A 105 4.00 -1.83 1.87
C SER A 105 4.75 -1.32 0.63
N ASP A 106 4.32 -1.61 -0.61
CA ASP A 106 5.17 -1.55 -1.81
C ASP A 106 5.05 -0.24 -2.61
N THR A 107 3.90 0.44 -2.70
CA THR A 107 3.83 1.73 -3.42
C THR A 107 4.66 2.81 -2.75
N ALA A 108 4.57 2.94 -1.42
CA ALA A 108 5.39 3.88 -0.66
C ALA A 108 6.87 3.49 -0.74
N TYR A 109 7.19 2.20 -0.71
CA TYR A 109 8.56 1.71 -0.81
C TYR A 109 9.18 1.96 -2.19
N ASP A 110 8.45 1.71 -3.27
CA ASP A 110 8.90 1.96 -4.64
C ASP A 110 9.09 3.45 -4.92
N LEU A 111 8.16 4.29 -4.45
CA LEU A 111 8.30 5.75 -4.56
C LEU A 111 9.46 6.27 -3.73
N LEU A 112 9.69 5.72 -2.54
CA LEU A 112 10.87 6.03 -1.71
C LEU A 112 12.16 5.63 -2.42
N ARG A 113 12.24 4.40 -2.94
CA ARG A 113 13.41 3.92 -3.67
C ARG A 113 13.70 4.77 -4.91
N ALA A 114 12.65 5.20 -5.62
CA ALA A 114 12.80 6.12 -6.75
C ALA A 114 13.31 7.49 -6.30
N ALA A 115 12.81 8.03 -5.18
CA ALA A 115 13.28 9.27 -4.59
C ALA A 115 14.75 9.17 -4.14
N ASP A 116 15.13 8.07 -3.48
CA ASP A 116 16.51 7.78 -3.07
C ASP A 116 17.44 7.72 -4.28
N THR A 117 17.03 7.04 -5.35
CA THR A 117 17.79 6.96 -6.60
C THR A 117 17.99 8.35 -7.23
N LEU A 118 16.97 9.21 -7.19
CA LEU A 118 17.09 10.59 -7.68
C LEU A 118 18.07 11.39 -6.81
N LEU A 119 18.00 11.23 -5.49
CA LEU A 119 18.90 11.87 -4.54
C LEU A 119 20.37 11.44 -4.75
N GLU A 120 20.62 10.14 -4.88
CA GLU A 120 21.94 9.55 -5.16
C GLU A 120 22.53 10.08 -6.49
N ASN A 121 21.69 10.31 -7.49
CA ASN A 121 22.09 10.87 -8.79
C ASN A 121 22.16 12.41 -8.80
N ASN A 122 22.12 13.07 -7.63
CA ASN A 122 22.12 14.53 -7.48
C ASN A 122 20.94 15.25 -8.17
N ASN A 123 19.84 14.54 -8.45
CA ASN A 123 18.63 15.14 -8.99
C ASN A 123 17.72 15.63 -7.86
N ILE A 124 18.22 16.64 -7.14
CA ILE A 124 17.65 17.10 -5.88
C ILE A 124 16.20 17.60 -5.99
N PRO A 125 15.82 18.43 -7.00
CA PRO A 125 14.45 18.94 -7.09
C PRO A 125 13.42 17.83 -7.29
N GLU A 126 13.72 16.85 -8.15
CA GLU A 126 12.81 15.75 -8.42
C GLU A 126 12.75 14.76 -7.25
N ALA A 127 13.87 14.53 -6.55
CA ALA A 127 13.87 13.76 -5.30
C ALA A 127 12.93 14.37 -4.26
N ILE A 128 12.97 15.70 -4.07
CA ILE A 128 12.09 16.42 -3.13
C ILE A 128 10.62 16.23 -3.49
N GLU A 129 10.25 16.40 -4.77
CA GLU A 129 8.85 16.21 -5.20
C GLU A 129 8.38 14.76 -4.98
N LYS A 130 9.26 13.77 -5.17
CA LYS A 130 8.92 12.37 -4.90
C LYS A 130 8.75 12.07 -3.41
N TYR A 131 9.65 12.53 -2.54
CA TYR A 131 9.47 12.39 -1.10
C TYR A 131 8.20 13.09 -0.60
N LYS A 132 7.88 14.27 -1.14
CA LYS A 132 6.65 14.99 -0.82
C LYS A 132 5.41 14.20 -1.23
N SER A 133 5.40 13.64 -2.44
CA SER A 133 4.31 12.79 -2.92
C SER A 133 4.11 11.57 -2.02
N VAL A 134 5.18 10.95 -1.52
CA VAL A 134 5.08 9.87 -0.52
C VAL A 134 4.37 10.38 0.74
N LEU A 135 4.83 11.49 1.31
CA LEU A 135 4.29 12.07 2.55
C LEU A 135 2.84 12.57 2.43
N GLU A 136 2.36 12.90 1.23
CA GLU A 136 0.96 13.27 0.97
C GLU A 136 0.01 12.06 1.03
N ASN A 137 0.53 10.86 0.79
CA ASN A 137 -0.27 9.61 0.70
C ASN A 137 -0.14 8.72 1.93
N ILE A 138 0.78 9.02 2.86
CA ILE A 138 0.99 8.24 4.07
C ILE A 138 0.85 9.11 5.32
N SER A 139 0.49 8.48 6.44
CA SER A 139 0.42 9.16 7.74
C SER A 139 1.49 8.66 8.70
N LYS A 140 1.84 9.51 9.66
CA LYS A 140 2.77 9.21 10.75
C LYS A 140 2.33 7.99 11.57
N GLU A 141 1.04 7.88 11.83
CA GLU A 141 0.43 6.84 12.67
C GLU A 141 0.24 5.53 11.90
N GLY A 142 -0.16 5.62 10.62
CA GLY A 142 -0.42 4.44 9.80
C GLY A 142 0.85 3.82 9.21
N ASN A 143 1.86 4.64 8.92
CA ASN A 143 3.05 4.24 8.16
C ASN A 143 4.34 4.82 8.78
N PRO A 144 4.60 4.57 10.08
CA PRO A 144 5.65 5.28 10.81
C PRO A 144 7.04 5.13 10.16
N ASN A 145 7.39 3.92 9.70
CA ASN A 145 8.71 3.66 9.09
C ASN A 145 8.88 4.38 7.75
N TYR A 146 7.87 4.35 6.88
CA TYR A 146 7.93 5.03 5.58
C TYR A 146 7.90 6.55 5.73
N TYR A 147 7.11 7.05 6.69
CA TYR A 147 7.05 8.46 7.02
C TYR A 147 8.41 8.96 7.51
N ALA A 148 9.07 8.19 8.38
CA ALA A 148 10.42 8.50 8.85
C ALA A 148 11.45 8.49 7.72
N HIS A 149 11.37 7.50 6.82
CA HIS A 149 12.28 7.39 5.67
C HIS A 149 12.13 8.59 4.72
N ALA A 150 10.89 8.91 4.31
CA ALA A 150 10.63 10.04 3.42
C ALA A 150 11.07 11.37 4.05
N SER A 151 10.76 11.57 5.34
CA SER A 151 11.15 12.77 6.08
C SER A 151 12.67 12.90 6.20
N LYS A 152 13.39 11.80 6.45
CA LYS A 152 14.86 11.79 6.45
C LYS A 152 15.42 12.15 5.06
N GLY A 153 14.91 11.52 4.01
CA GLY A 153 15.35 11.77 2.62
C GLY A 153 15.11 13.22 2.19
N MET A 154 13.97 13.82 2.59
CA MET A 154 13.71 15.25 2.42
C MET A 154 14.72 16.12 3.16
N GLY A 155 15.10 15.73 4.38
CA GLY A 155 16.16 16.39 5.16
C GLY A 155 17.50 16.38 4.44
N ASP A 156 17.89 15.22 3.90
CA ASP A 156 19.14 15.04 3.14
C ASP A 156 19.11 15.90 1.85
N ALA A 157 18.01 15.86 1.11
CA ALA A 157 17.82 16.64 -0.11
C ALA A 157 17.88 18.15 0.12
N TYR A 158 17.20 18.66 1.15
CA TYR A 158 17.26 20.08 1.50
C TYR A 158 18.64 20.50 2.04
N SER A 159 19.34 19.61 2.76
CA SER A 159 20.70 19.86 3.21
C SER A 159 21.69 20.01 2.05
N ILE A 160 21.55 19.18 1.01
CA ILE A 160 22.32 19.33 -0.23
C ILE A 160 21.92 20.62 -0.95
N LEU A 161 20.62 20.90 -1.08
CA LEU A 161 20.13 22.10 -1.76
C LEU A 161 20.62 23.38 -1.08
N ALA A 162 20.73 23.40 0.26
CA ALA A 162 21.24 24.53 1.03
C ALA A 162 22.70 24.87 0.72
N GLN A 163 23.51 23.88 0.33
CA GLN A 163 24.90 24.09 -0.12
C GLN A 163 24.97 24.75 -1.50
N ILE A 164 23.87 24.67 -2.27
CA ILE A 164 23.78 25.18 -3.65
C ILE A 164 23.10 26.55 -3.68
N LYS A 165 21.97 26.71 -2.97
CA LYS A 165 21.16 27.95 -2.97
C LYS A 165 20.26 28.06 -1.75
N ASP A 166 19.75 29.27 -1.51
CA ASP A 166 18.73 29.58 -0.49
C ASP A 166 19.06 28.96 0.88
N THR A 167 20.33 29.04 1.27
CA THR A 167 20.94 28.27 2.37
C THR A 167 20.11 28.30 3.64
N LYS A 168 19.70 29.48 4.11
CA LYS A 168 18.88 29.62 5.32
C LYS A 168 17.55 28.88 5.22
N ALA A 169 16.79 29.14 4.15
CA ALA A 169 15.46 28.57 3.97
C ALA A 169 15.51 27.04 3.80
N ASN A 170 16.53 26.53 3.12
CA ASN A 170 16.70 25.09 2.92
C ASN A 170 17.21 24.39 4.19
N ILE A 171 18.08 25.02 4.99
CA ILE A 171 18.46 24.47 6.31
C ILE A 171 17.25 24.37 7.24
N GLU A 172 16.39 25.39 7.29
CA GLU A 172 15.16 25.36 8.10
C GLU A 172 14.24 24.20 7.71
N LYS A 173 14.07 23.96 6.39
CA LYS A 173 13.31 22.81 5.88
C LYS A 173 13.98 21.48 6.21
N ALA A 174 15.31 21.40 6.11
CA ALA A 174 16.06 20.19 6.44
C ALA A 174 15.88 19.82 7.92
N ILE A 175 16.05 20.78 8.83
CA ILE A 175 15.84 20.60 10.27
C ILE A 175 14.44 20.08 10.55
N SER A 176 13.41 20.76 10.02
CA SER A 176 12.02 20.34 10.21
C SER A 176 11.76 18.91 9.71
N SER A 177 12.36 18.53 8.58
CA SER A 177 12.23 17.18 8.01
C SER A 177 12.92 16.12 8.88
N TYR A 178 14.11 16.41 9.40
CA TYR A 178 14.79 15.51 10.34
C TYR A 178 14.06 15.39 11.67
N GLU A 179 13.51 16.48 12.21
CA GLU A 179 12.70 16.45 13.43
C GLU A 179 11.48 15.55 13.27
N ASN A 180 10.81 15.62 12.11
CA ASN A 180 9.71 14.73 11.77
C ASN A 180 10.14 13.26 11.77
N ALA A 181 11.27 12.93 11.14
CA ALA A 181 11.80 11.56 11.13
C ALA A 181 12.19 11.06 12.54
N ILE A 182 12.92 11.87 13.31
CA ILE A 182 13.38 11.49 14.65
C ILE A 182 12.20 11.32 15.61
N SER A 183 11.12 12.09 15.44
CA SER A 183 9.90 11.95 16.25
C SER A 183 9.20 10.59 16.13
N ILE A 184 9.60 9.77 15.15
CA ILE A 184 9.18 8.37 15.00
C ILE A 184 10.11 7.44 15.78
N TYR A 185 11.42 7.64 15.65
CA TYR A 185 12.44 6.76 16.23
C TYR A 185 12.64 6.99 17.73
N LEU A 186 12.38 8.21 18.22
CA LEU A 186 12.57 8.59 19.60
C LEU A 186 11.26 9.17 20.19
N PRO A 187 10.78 8.65 21.34
CA PRO A 187 9.67 9.27 22.06
C PRO A 187 9.95 10.75 22.33
N LYS A 188 8.90 11.57 22.28
CA LYS A 188 8.93 13.04 22.49
C LYS A 188 9.70 13.46 23.76
N THR A 189 9.69 12.60 24.79
CA THR A 189 10.40 12.76 26.07
C THR A 189 11.92 12.81 25.92
N ILE A 190 12.49 12.09 24.95
CA ILE A 190 13.95 12.06 24.73
C ILE A 190 14.37 13.29 23.93
N LEU A 191 13.60 13.65 22.89
CA LEU A 191 13.85 14.81 22.01
C LEU A 191 14.00 16.15 22.75
N SER A 192 13.17 16.41 23.76
CA SER A 192 13.27 17.63 24.58
C SER A 192 14.58 17.74 25.37
N THR A 193 15.27 16.63 25.57
CA THR A 193 16.49 16.53 26.39
C THR A 193 17.78 16.66 25.55
N ILE A 194 17.70 16.44 24.23
CA ILE A 194 18.86 16.50 23.31
C ILE A 194 18.90 17.83 22.54
N ILE A 195 17.76 18.50 22.36
CA ILE A 195 17.62 19.68 21.46
C ILE A 195 17.47 21.01 22.24
N THR A 196 17.43 20.97 23.58
CA THR A 196 17.53 22.21 24.37
C THR A 196 19.01 22.56 24.63
N PRO A 197 19.42 23.82 24.43
CA PRO A 197 20.82 24.26 24.60
C PRO A 197 21.29 24.26 26.06
#